data_AF-A0AAN8GZL1-F1
#
_entry.id   AF-A0AAN8GZL1-F1
#
_cell.length_a   1.000
_cell.length_b   1.000
_cell.length_c   1.000
_cell.angle_alpha   90.00
_cell.angle_beta   90.00
_cell.angle_gamma   90.00
#
_symmetry.space_group_name_H-M   'P 1'
#
loop_
_entity.id
_entity.type
_entity.pdbx_description
1 polymer ?
#
loop_
_entity_poly.entity_id
_entity_poly.type
_entity_poly.pdbx_seq_one_letter_code
_entity_poly.pdbx_strand_id
1 'polypeptide(L)'
;MGLVKRVGEVNTSEQEFGLLKTQPVKRALKDHNQPYAGCTARRVPIPLLGAVKEELERMEANDIIEAVTDPTEWCQSRKSLDKHASVWT
;
A
#
# COMPACT_ATOMS: atom_id res chain seq x y z
N MET A 1 -15.93 -36.29 5.69
CA MET A 1 -16.01 -35.38 4.53
C MET A 1 -16.75 -34.11 4.99
N GLY A 2 -16.03 -33.09 5.45
CA GLY A 2 -16.64 -31.93 6.10
C GLY A 2 -15.68 -30.73 6.19
N LEU A 3 -14.90 -30.50 5.13
CA LEU A 3 -13.88 -29.46 5.09
C LEU A 3 -14.34 -28.16 4.41
N VAL A 4 -15.59 -28.09 3.95
CA VAL A 4 -16.13 -26.90 3.27
C VAL A 4 -17.12 -26.23 4.20
N LYS A 5 -16.73 -25.08 4.76
CA LYS A 5 -17.65 -24.14 5.42
C LYS A 5 -17.98 -23.01 4.46
N ARG A 6 -19.22 -22.50 4.51
CA ARG A 6 -19.61 -21.34 3.70
C ARG A 6 -18.83 -20.12 4.16
N VAL A 7 -18.40 -19.28 3.22
CA VAL A 7 -17.60 -18.07 3.48
C VAL A 7 -18.24 -17.18 4.56
N GLY A 8 -19.56 -17.15 4.68
CA GLY A 8 -20.28 -16.39 5.72
C GLY A 8 -20.23 -16.98 7.15
N GLU A 9 -19.82 -18.22 7.35
CA GLU A 9 -19.64 -18.86 8.68
C GLU A 9 -18.19 -18.82 9.18
N VAL A 10 -17.26 -18.38 8.33
CA VAL A 10 -15.91 -18.08 8.77
C VAL A 10 -16.01 -16.72 9.45
N ASN A 11 -15.56 -16.63 10.71
CA ASN A 11 -15.29 -15.36 11.39
C ASN A 11 -14.19 -14.62 10.62
N THR A 12 -14.53 -14.12 9.44
CA THR A 12 -13.81 -13.05 8.79
C THR A 12 -14.11 -11.89 9.70
N SER A 13 -13.20 -11.62 10.63
CA SER A 13 -13.20 -10.42 11.44
C SER A 13 -13.69 -9.27 10.57
N GLU A 14 -14.62 -8.45 11.07
CA GLU A 14 -15.28 -7.33 10.35
C GLU A 14 -14.32 -6.31 9.72
N GLN A 15 -13.02 -6.52 9.91
CA GLN A 15 -11.90 -5.82 9.31
C GLN A 15 -11.78 -6.20 7.82
N GLU A 16 -11.82 -5.17 6.98
CA GLU A 16 -11.62 -5.24 5.52
C GLU A 16 -10.26 -5.90 5.14
N PHE A 17 -9.30 -5.90 6.06
CA PHE A 17 -7.97 -6.52 5.93
C PHE A 17 -7.69 -7.50 7.07
N GLY A 18 -7.11 -8.65 6.75
CA GLY A 18 -6.68 -9.66 7.72
C GLY A 18 -5.17 -9.65 7.91
N LEU A 19 -4.69 -9.40 9.13
CA LEU A 19 -3.29 -9.55 9.48
C LEU A 19 -2.96 -11.04 9.64
N LEU A 20 -1.95 -11.53 8.92
CA LEU A 20 -1.41 -12.87 9.15
C LEU A 20 -0.69 -12.89 10.50
N LYS A 21 -1.01 -13.88 11.35
CA LYS A 21 -0.34 -14.10 12.66
C LYS A 21 1.08 -14.66 12.46
N THR A 22 1.95 -13.88 11.84
CA THR A 22 3.33 -14.25 11.53
C THR A 22 4.28 -13.12 11.93
N GLN A 23 5.54 -13.45 12.21
CA GLN A 23 6.56 -12.43 12.45
C GLN A 23 6.77 -11.59 11.18
N PRO A 24 7.11 -10.28 11.30
CA PRO A 24 7.42 -9.43 10.16
C PRO A 24 8.50 -10.03 9.26
N VAL A 25 8.28 -9.99 7.95
CA VAL A 25 9.25 -10.52 6.99
C VAL A 25 10.42 -9.56 6.85
N LYS A 26 11.63 -10.02 7.19
CA LYS A 26 12.85 -9.27 6.92
C LYS A 26 13.14 -9.28 5.41
N ARG A 27 13.16 -8.11 4.78
CA ARG A 27 13.61 -7.95 3.39
C ARG A 27 15.11 -7.70 3.36
N ALA A 28 15.87 -8.55 2.66
CA ALA A 28 17.30 -8.34 2.43
C ALA A 28 17.53 -7.51 1.16
N LEU A 29 18.45 -6.55 1.22
CA LEU A 29 18.92 -5.82 0.06
C LEU A 29 19.86 -6.71 -0.76
N LYS A 30 19.79 -6.60 -2.10
CA LYS A 30 20.78 -7.21 -2.99
C LYS A 30 22.12 -6.49 -2.85
N ASP A 31 23.19 -7.20 -3.19
CA ASP A 31 24.54 -6.64 -3.17
C ASP A 31 24.61 -5.36 -4.02
N HIS A 32 25.29 -4.34 -3.49
CA HIS A 32 25.49 -3.01 -4.09
C HIS A 32 24.25 -2.13 -4.30
N ASN A 33 23.11 -2.48 -3.72
CA ASN A 33 21.92 -1.63 -3.85
C ASN A 33 21.98 -0.43 -2.90
N GLN A 34 22.04 0.78 -3.46
CA GLN A 34 22.11 2.03 -2.71
C GLN A 34 20.70 2.63 -2.53
N PRO A 35 20.45 3.32 -1.40
CA PRO A 35 19.25 4.12 -1.24
C PRO A 35 19.11 5.13 -2.40
N TYR A 36 17.90 5.22 -2.94
CA TYR A 36 17.57 6.19 -3.98
C TYR A 36 16.32 6.96 -3.56
N ALA A 37 16.45 8.29 -3.53
CA ALA A 37 15.35 9.21 -3.37
C ALA A 37 15.05 9.85 -4.72
N GLY A 38 13.90 9.53 -5.30
CA GLY A 38 13.38 10.28 -6.43
C GLY A 38 13.01 11.69 -5.96
N CYS A 39 13.87 12.68 -6.22
CA CYS A 39 13.74 14.06 -5.71
C CYS A 39 12.45 14.82 -6.11
N THR A 40 11.55 14.21 -6.88
CA THR A 40 10.32 14.86 -7.34
C THR A 40 9.11 14.00 -7.00
N ALA A 41 8.28 14.49 -6.08
CA ALA A 41 6.91 14.00 -5.95
C ALA A 41 6.17 14.26 -7.26
N ARG A 42 5.70 13.21 -7.92
CA ARG A 42 4.87 13.37 -9.13
C ARG A 42 3.55 14.02 -8.77
N ARG A 43 3.13 14.99 -9.59
CA ARG A 43 1.85 15.68 -9.42
C ARG A 43 0.71 14.69 -9.61
N VAL A 44 -0.14 14.55 -8.61
CA VAL A 44 -1.41 13.84 -8.73
C VAL A 44 -2.36 14.72 -9.55
N PRO A 45 -3.04 14.19 -10.58
CA PRO A 45 -4.06 14.94 -11.31
C PRO A 45 -5.08 15.55 -10.34
N ILE A 46 -5.45 16.82 -10.52
CA ILE A 46 -6.39 17.55 -9.65
C ILE A 46 -7.68 16.75 -9.38
N PRO A 47 -8.31 16.09 -10.38
CA PRO A 47 -9.52 15.30 -10.15
C PRO A 47 -9.34 14.13 -9.18
N LEU A 48 -8.12 13.58 -9.09
CA LEU A 48 -7.82 12.42 -8.27
C LEU A 48 -7.37 12.79 -6.85
N LEU A 49 -7.11 14.07 -6.56
CA LEU A 49 -6.62 14.49 -5.24
C LEU A 49 -7.56 14.09 -4.10
N GLY A 50 -8.88 14.22 -4.29
CA GLY A 50 -9.88 13.85 -3.29
C GLY A 50 -9.84 12.35 -2.96
N ALA A 51 -9.98 11.52 -3.99
CA ALA A 51 -9.97 10.06 -3.84
C ALA A 51 -8.64 9.53 -3.28
N VAL A 52 -7.52 10.16 -3.68
CA VAL A 52 -6.20 9.82 -3.16
C VAL A 52 -6.09 10.13 -1.67
N LYS A 53 -6.61 11.27 -1.23
CA LYS A 53 -6.56 11.69 0.17
C LYS A 53 -7.43 10.78 1.05
N GLU A 54 -8.65 10.50 0.61
CA GLU A 54 -9.57 9.59 1.32
C GLU A 54 -8.97 8.20 1.52
N GLU A 55 -8.31 7.65 0.49
CA GLU A 55 -7.66 6.35 0.60
C GLU A 55 -6.45 6.36 1.55
N LEU A 56 -5.69 7.46 1.60
CA LEU A 56 -4.57 7.61 2.54
C LEU A 56 -5.07 7.69 3.98
N GLU A 57 -6.09 8.50 4.25
CA GLU A 57 -6.72 8.61 5.57
C GLU A 57 -7.30 7.26 6.02
N ARG A 58 -7.93 6.52 5.11
CA ARG A 58 -8.42 5.16 5.37
C ARG A 58 -7.29 4.20 5.71
N MET A 59 -6.17 4.23 4.99
CA MET A 59 -5.02 3.36 5.26
C MET A 59 -4.33 3.69 6.58
N GLU A 60 -4.20 4.98 6.92
CA GLU A 60 -3.64 5.45 8.19
C GLU A 60 -4.54 5.04 9.37
N ALA A 61 -5.86 5.21 9.25
CA ALA A 61 -6.82 4.79 10.27
C ALA A 61 -6.85 3.27 10.52
N ASN A 62 -6.46 2.47 9.52
CA ASN A 62 -6.35 1.02 9.61
C ASN A 62 -4.94 0.52 9.96
N ASP A 63 -4.01 1.41 10.31
CA ASP A 63 -2.62 1.07 10.69
C ASP A 63 -1.86 0.31 9.59
N ILE A 64 -2.20 0.57 8.32
CA ILE A 64 -1.54 -0.03 7.14
C ILE A 64 -0.30 0.78 6.75
N ILE A 65 -0.34 2.09 6.94
CA ILE A 65 0.75 3.03 6.64
C ILE A 65 1.00 3.94 7.84
N GLU A 66 2.24 4.38 7.98
CA GLU A 66 2.66 5.35 9.00
C GLU A 66 3.33 6.58 8.37
N ALA A 67 3.18 7.74 9.00
CA ALA A 67 3.88 8.95 8.60
C ALA A 67 5.34 8.89 9.04
N VAL A 68 6.27 9.01 8.09
CA VAL A 68 7.71 9.08 8.37
C VAL A 68 8.10 10.53 8.62
N THR A 69 8.54 10.86 9.84
CA THR A 69 8.97 12.21 10.24
C THR A 69 10.42 12.51 9.89
N ASP A 70 11.27 11.48 9.87
CA ASP A 70 12.70 11.63 9.64
C ASP A 70 13.05 11.49 8.15
N PRO A 71 13.97 12.33 7.64
CA PRO A 71 14.39 12.25 6.25
C PRO A 71 15.01 10.89 5.97
N THR A 72 14.41 10.14 5.05
CA THR A 72 14.87 8.82 4.65
C THR A 72 15.38 8.87 3.21
N GLU A 73 16.55 8.28 2.97
CA GLU A 73 17.16 8.20 1.63
C GLU A 73 16.40 7.27 0.66
N TRP A 74 15.36 6.60 1.15
CA TRP A 74 14.47 5.72 0.41
C TRP A 74 13.15 6.45 0.13
N CYS A 75 13.07 7.13 -1.01
CA CYS A 75 11.84 7.81 -1.41
C CYS A 75 11.48 7.47 -2.85
N GLN A 76 10.31 6.85 -3.03
CA GLN A 76 9.79 6.50 -4.35
C GLN A 76 8.67 7.46 -4.73
N SER A 77 8.69 7.94 -5.98
CA SER A 77 7.61 8.80 -6.47
C SER A 77 6.32 8.00 -6.65
N ARG A 78 5.23 8.51 -6.08
CA ARG A 78 3.88 7.95 -6.23
C ARG A 78 3.46 7.96 -7.70
N LYS A 79 2.90 6.85 -8.18
CA LYS A 79 2.26 6.73 -9.50
C LYS A 79 0.75 6.81 -9.30
N SER A 80 0.07 7.83 -9.85
CA SER A 80 -1.37 7.75 -10.06
C SER A 80 -1.62 6.79 -11.23
N LEU A 81 -2.33 5.69 -10.97
CA LEU A 81 -2.80 4.80 -12.02
C LEU A 81 -4.14 5.33 -12.51
N ASP A 82 -4.19 5.85 -13.73
CA ASP A 82 -5.45 6.12 -14.40
C ASP A 82 -6.11 4.78 -14.72
N LYS A 83 -7.26 4.50 -14.11
CA LYS A 83 -8.02 3.25 -14.31
C LYS A 83 -8.50 3.07 -15.77
N HIS A 84 -8.35 4.11 -16.61
CA HIS A 84 -8.67 4.11 -18.04
C HIS A 84 -7.45 4.12 -18.98
N ALA A 85 -6.22 4.21 -18.46
CA ALA A 85 -5.02 4.19 -19.29
C ALA A 85 -4.48 2.75 -19.44
N SER A 86 -5.27 1.88 -20.07
CA SER A 86 -4.72 0.69 -20.74
C SER A 86 -4.52 1.02 -22.21
N VAL A 87 -3.42 1.71 -22.50
CA VAL A 87 -2.74 1.62 -23.79
C VAL A 87 -1.28 1.43 -23.46
N TRP A 88 -0.85 0.17 -23.46
CA TRP A 88 0.56 -0.18 -23.37
C TRP A 88 1.25 0.22 -24.68
N THR A 89 2.38 0.91 -24.58
CA THR A 89 3.48 0.86 -25.56
C THR A 89 4.74 0.61 -24.77
#